data_AF-A0A923A4W6-F1
#
_entry.id   AF-A0A923A4W6-F1
#
_cell.length_a   1.000
_cell.length_b   1.000
_cell.length_c   1.000
_cell.angle_alpha   90.00
_cell.angle_beta   90.00
_cell.angle_gamma   90.00
#
_symmetry.space_group_name_H-M   'P 1'
#
loop_
_entity.id
_entity.type
_entity.pdbx_description
1 polymer ?
#
loop_
_entity_poly.entity_id
_entity_poly.type
_entity_poly.pdbx_seq_one_letter_code
_entity_poly.pdbx_strand_id
1 'polypeptide(L)' 'MEFENGTPELTEASAVESVGSLFDLNADKLSQNVALRYRDVSTSEWVSVTWQEYKSRVRRLSSALLH' A
#
# COMPACT_ATOMS: atom_id res chain seq x y z
N MET A 1 20.91 -7.90 -45.38
CA MET A 1 19.66 -7.44 -44.75
C MET A 1 19.69 -8.03 -43.35
N GLU A 2 20.16 -7.26 -42.38
CA GLU A 2 20.11 -7.63 -40.97
C GLU A 2 19.69 -6.37 -40.22
N PHE A 3 18.45 -6.37 -39.72
CA PHE A 3 17.98 -5.35 -38.82
C PHE A 3 18.43 -5.78 -37.43
N GLU A 4 19.36 -5.04 -36.84
CA GLU A 4 19.71 -5.15 -35.43
C GLU A 4 18.46 -4.86 -34.59
N ASN A 5 17.72 -5.91 -34.23
CA ASN A 5 16.69 -5.84 -33.20
C ASN A 5 17.39 -5.83 -31.84
N GLY A 6 18.01 -4.69 -31.52
CA GLY A 6 18.32 -4.33 -30.14
C GLY A 6 17.01 -4.12 -29.40
N THR A 7 16.45 -5.22 -28.88
CA THR A 7 15.35 -5.14 -27.91
C THR A 7 15.95 -4.41 -26.70
N PRO A 8 15.44 -3.24 -26.30
CA PRO A 8 15.94 -2.60 -25.10
C PRO A 8 15.67 -3.57 -23.95
N GLU A 9 16.75 -4.12 -23.39
CA GLU A 9 16.73 -4.92 -22.19
C GLU A 9 16.17 -4.01 -21.09
N LEU A 10 14.89 -4.22 -20.75
CA LEU A 10 14.21 -3.51 -19.68
C LEU A 10 14.96 -3.83 -18.38
N THR A 11 15.92 -2.98 -18.06
CA THR A 11 16.62 -2.93 -16.78
C THR A 11 15.69 -2.31 -15.73
N GLU A 12 14.53 -2.92 -15.52
CA GLU A 12 13.53 -2.55 -14.49
C GLU A 12 13.40 -3.64 -13.42
N ALA A 13 14.38 -4.52 -13.28
CA ALA A 13 14.40 -5.56 -12.25
C ALA A 13 15.36 -5.20 -11.11
N SER A 14 14.98 -4.25 -10.24
CA SER A 14 15.74 -4.01 -8.98
C SER A 14 14.89 -3.74 -7.74
N ALA A 15 13.57 -3.68 -7.82
CA ALA A 15 12.72 -3.82 -6.64
C ALA A 15 11.37 -4.38 -7.06
N VAL A 16 11.18 -5.69 -6.88
CA VAL A 16 9.82 -6.17 -6.64
C VAL A 16 9.47 -5.64 -5.25
N GLU A 17 9.03 -4.37 -5.17
CA GLU A 17 8.53 -3.83 -3.91
C GLU A 17 7.33 -4.67 -3.52
N SER A 18 7.43 -5.36 -2.38
CA SER A 18 6.29 -6.13 -1.88
C SER A 18 5.11 -5.18 -1.63
N VAL A 19 3.88 -5.68 -1.75
CA VAL A 19 2.69 -4.89 -1.43
C VAL A 19 2.78 -4.30 -0.01
N GLY A 20 3.40 -5.02 0.93
CA GLY A 20 3.67 -4.54 2.28
C GLY A 20 4.67 -3.37 2.31
N SER A 21 5.75 -3.44 1.53
CA SER A 21 6.75 -2.38 1.42
C SER A 21 6.16 -1.09 0.83
N LEU A 22 5.36 -1.22 -0.24
CA LEU A 22 4.63 -0.09 -0.82
C LEU A 22 3.63 0.51 0.16
N PHE A 23 2.92 -0.34 0.91
CA PHE A 23 1.99 0.09 1.94
C PHE A 23 2.69 0.88 3.04
N ASP A 24 3.81 0.37 3.57
CA ASP A 24 4.57 1.04 4.61
C ASP A 24 5.12 2.39 4.13
N LEU A 25 5.64 2.44 2.90
CA LEU A 25 6.15 3.68 2.29
C LEU A 25 5.06 4.75 2.16
N ASN A 26 3.88 4.38 1.66
CA ASN A 26 2.76 5.30 1.53
C ASN A 26 2.25 5.73 2.90
N ALA A 27 2.20 4.81 3.86
CA ALA A 27 1.73 5.11 5.20
C ALA A 27 2.62 6.12 5.95
N ASP A 28 3.94 6.07 5.71
CA ASP A 28 4.88 7.02 6.31
C ASP A 28 4.83 8.38 5.60
N LYS A 29 4.80 8.39 4.26
CA LYS A 29 4.75 9.63 3.45
C LYS A 29 3.44 10.41 3.60
N LEU A 30 2.32 9.70 3.69
CA LEU A 30 0.97 10.26 3.66
C LEU A 30 0.28 10.15 5.03
N SER A 31 1.05 10.05 6.12
CA SER A 31 0.57 9.65 7.46
C SER A 31 -0.76 10.26 7.90
N GLN A 32 -0.95 11.58 7.74
CA GLN A 32 -2.16 12.31 8.15
C GLN A 32 -3.24 12.40 7.06
N ASN A 33 -2.93 11.98 5.83
CA ASN A 33 -3.89 11.98 4.73
C ASN A 33 -4.87 10.82 4.89
N VAL A 34 -6.08 11.02 4.35
CA VAL A 34 -7.12 9.97 4.33
C VAL A 34 -6.68 8.83 3.41
N ALA A 35 -6.56 7.62 3.94
CA ALA A 35 -6.25 6.41 3.20
C ALA A 35 -7.52 5.73 2.66
N LEU A 36 -8.56 5.72 3.49
CA LEU A 36 -9.86 5.13 3.14
C LEU A 36 -10.99 5.83 3.87
N ARG A 37 -12.19 5.71 3.30
CA ARG A 37 -13.45 6.09 3.93
C ARG A 37 -14.38 4.90 3.92
N TYR A 38 -15.09 4.69 5.01
CA TYR A 38 -16.14 3.68 5.10
C TYR A 38 -17.37 4.26 5.77
N ARG A 39 -18.52 3.64 5.52
CA ARG A 39 -19.76 3.99 6.21
C ARG A 39 -19.87 3.12 7.46
N ASP A 40 -19.91 3.75 8.62
CA ASP A 40 -20.19 3.05 9.87
C ASP A 40 -21.64 2.57 9.84
N VAL A 41 -21.85 1.26 10.05
CA VAL A 41 -23.18 0.66 9.95
C VAL A 41 -24.04 0.99 11.16
N SER A 42 -23.42 1.23 12.33
CA SER A 42 -24.12 1.51 13.58
C SER A 42 -24.58 2.97 13.66
N THR A 43 -23.75 3.91 13.20
CA THR A 43 -24.07 5.35 13.25
C THR A 43 -24.57 5.90 11.91
N SER A 44 -24.45 5.13 10.83
CA SER A 44 -24.72 5.56 9.44
C SER A 44 -23.83 6.70 8.93
N GLU A 45 -22.78 7.07 9.67
CA GLU A 45 -21.88 8.17 9.33
C GLU A 45 -20.71 7.71 8.45
N TRP A 46 -20.14 8.64 7.68
CA TRP A 46 -18.91 8.40 6.93
C TRP A 46 -17.70 8.64 7.83
N VAL A 47 -16.94 7.57 8.07
CA VAL A 47 -15.71 7.62 8.86
C VAL A 47 -14.52 7.63 7.91
N SER A 48 -13.64 8.61 8.08
CA SER A 48 -12.35 8.66 7.39
C SER A 48 -11.28 8.02 8.27
N VAL A 49 -10.37 7.27 7.65
CA VAL A 49 -9.22 6.67 8.33
C VAL A 49 -7.96 7.18 7.67
N THR A 50 -7.05 7.71 8.47
CA THR A 50 -5.75 8.17 8.00
C THR A 50 -4.83 7.00 7.67
N TRP A 51 -3.80 7.24 6.87
CA TRP A 51 -2.76 6.25 6.58
C TRP A 51 -2.07 5.71 7.84
N GLN A 52 -1.80 6.58 8.82
CA GLN A 52 -1.21 6.17 10.09
C GLN A 52 -2.14 5.23 10.89
N GLU A 53 -3.42 5.57 11.00
CA GLU A 53 -4.40 4.71 11.65
C GLU A 53 -4.57 3.38 10.92
N TYR A 54 -4.59 3.41 9.59
CA TYR A 54 -4.73 2.19 8.80
C TYR A 54 -3.54 1.26 8.99
N LYS A 55 -2.30 1.77 8.96
CA LYS A 55 -1.09 1.00 9.26
C LYS A 55 -1.11 0.39 10.66
N SER A 56 -1.57 1.15 11.65
CA SER A 56 -1.75 0.65 13.02
C SER A 56 -2.73 -0.52 13.09
N ARG A 57 -3.87 -0.42 12.39
CA ARG A 57 -4.88 -1.50 12.32
C ARG A 57 -4.35 -2.75 11.63
N VAL A 58 -3.66 -2.60 10.49
CA VAL A 58 -3.05 -3.72 9.76
C VAL A 58 -2.04 -4.44 10.65
N ARG A 59 -1.17 -3.71 11.36
CA ARG A 59 -0.21 -4.30 12.30
C ARG A 59 -0.87 -5.08 13.43
N ARG A 60 -1.95 -4.53 14.02
CA ARG A 60 -2.72 -5.24 15.06
C ARG A 60 -3.34 -6.53 14.52
N LEU A 61 -3.93 -6.49 13.33
CA LEU A 61 -4.50 -7.68 12.67
C LEU A 61 -3.43 -8.71 12.35
N SER A 62 -2.28 -8.31 11.79
CA SER A 62 -1.18 -9.24 11.51
C SER A 62 -0.66 -9.89 12.78
N SER A 63 -0.53 -9.14 13.89
CA SER A 63 -0.13 -9.71 15.17
C SER A 63 -1.15 -10.69 15.72
N ALA A 64 -2.45 -10.44 15.54
CA ALA A 64 -3.51 -11.35 15.97
C ALA A 64 -3.62 -12.62 15.11
N LEU A 65 -3.23 -12.57 13.84
CA LEU A 65 -3.28 -13.73 12.92
C LEU A 65 -2.04 -14.63 13.02
N LEU A 66 -0.93 -14.12 13.57
CA LEU A 66 0.33 -14.83 13.75
C LEU A 66 0.48 -15.44 15.17
N HIS A 67 -0.57 -15.40 15.97
CA HIS A 67 -0.68 -16.01 17.30
C HIS A 67 -1.85 -17.00 17.32
#